data_AF-A0AAF0JP65-F1
#
_entry.id   AF-A0AAF0JP65-F1
#
_cell.length_a   1.000
_cell.length_b   1.000
_cell.length_c   1.000
_cell.angle_alpha   90.00
_cell.angle_beta   90.00
_cell.angle_gamma   90.00
#
_symmetry.space_group_name_H-M   'P 1'
#
loop_
_entity.id
_entity.type
_entity.pdbx_description
1 polymer ?
#
loop_
_entity_poly.entity_id
_entity_poly.type
_entity_poly.pdbx_seq_one_letter_code
_entity_poly.pdbx_strand_id
1 'polypeptide(L)'
;MSLGNNGWKILSIILIIALVLSIGYIVYDKLIVERMGGGSPSLKEVASFLREVAELERKGYDVYYVEYLLLSARYHYANGDKETAIELFHKARDELENVVLLPVLPSINYSVADNTLYIKKIPGKWDFVPLGTVFVLSQRGYLVYPRNDRSWKLSCFIIIAIGFDENNQPVFMYQGRLPLIPREVPLGGFVPKIYVDGEWIEPDDMRFVGPLYYDDGSGRYGYPTVYEYDLSGRYLEYLMYIPHNRTWIHEIVDVVEDKTLLEIRAQAIGAPMWLGIWNETYLPHGVYAKARGVDLWAGFWDIGIMEARVYIGGKERVYHGVFVFDRASHRAHQAASEKNLGSPLAFSCMVIYQPGINIMIASSENPSPWDPGFHLEHQVRINLLDQRLVLDTTNFTLQDDGNPQPRIFRLYGTLSNGYFNLTGEVIGYWPEKWVVSQGVWWNNEGAAVWGRAFIHWTGVIVVNGHKINIDAYGAGEFTRYTSQCQASERDSNECWCR
;
A
#
# COMPACT_ATOMS: atom_id res chain seq x y z
N MET A 1 -25.76 1.34 35.32
CA MET A 1 -26.61 2.26 34.55
C MET A 1 -26.18 2.22 33.09
N SER A 2 -27.04 1.72 32.21
CA SER A 2 -26.80 1.57 30.77
C SER A 2 -26.85 2.94 30.10
N LEU A 3 -25.75 3.38 29.48
CA LEU A 3 -25.76 4.52 28.59
C LEU A 3 -26.31 4.05 27.24
N GLY A 4 -27.51 4.51 26.89
CA GLY A 4 -28.17 4.20 25.62
C GLY A 4 -27.35 4.64 24.40
N ASN A 5 -27.78 4.20 23.21
CA ASN A 5 -27.08 4.33 21.91
C ASN A 5 -26.64 5.77 21.52
N ASN A 6 -27.16 6.81 22.19
CA ASN A 6 -26.70 8.20 22.04
C ASN A 6 -25.49 8.55 22.92
N GLY A 7 -25.29 7.86 24.06
CA GLY A 7 -24.13 8.02 24.94
C GLY A 7 -22.82 7.56 24.29
N TRP A 8 -22.86 6.49 23.48
CA TRP A 8 -21.71 6.03 22.69
C TRP A 8 -21.39 6.99 21.54
N LYS A 9 -22.39 7.56 20.86
CA LYS A 9 -22.16 8.61 19.84
C LYS A 9 -21.52 9.86 20.43
N ILE A 10 -21.95 10.27 21.64
CA ILE A 10 -21.34 11.38 22.37
C ILE A 10 -19.93 11.01 22.82
N LEU A 11 -19.67 9.78 23.29
CA LEU A 11 -18.33 9.32 23.64
C LEU A 11 -17.38 9.25 22.43
N SER A 12 -17.85 8.82 21.25
CA SER A 12 -17.06 8.77 20.02
C SER A 12 -16.78 10.17 19.46
N ILE A 13 -17.74 11.10 19.56
CA ILE A 13 -17.51 12.51 19.24
C ILE A 13 -16.53 13.12 20.25
N ILE A 14 -16.64 12.80 21.54
CA ILE A 14 -15.69 13.23 22.57
C ILE A 14 -14.30 12.62 22.34
N LEU A 15 -14.18 11.38 21.84
CA LEU A 15 -12.91 10.73 21.52
C LEU A 15 -12.27 11.28 20.24
N ILE A 16 -13.05 11.59 19.20
CA ILE A 16 -12.54 12.27 18.00
C ILE A 16 -12.18 13.72 18.32
N ILE A 17 -12.99 14.42 19.12
CA ILE A 17 -12.64 15.73 19.65
C ILE A 17 -11.43 15.63 20.56
N ALA A 18 -11.27 14.60 21.40
CA ALA A 18 -10.09 14.40 22.23
C ALA A 18 -8.85 13.99 21.42
N LEU A 19 -9.01 13.32 20.28
CA LEU A 19 -7.92 13.00 19.35
C LEU A 19 -7.50 14.23 18.53
N VAL A 20 -8.46 15.04 18.08
CA VAL A 20 -8.23 16.32 17.40
C VAL A 20 -7.73 17.39 18.39
N LEU A 21 -8.18 17.36 19.65
CA LEU A 21 -7.67 18.21 20.74
C LEU A 21 -6.33 17.71 21.25
N SER A 22 -6.00 16.42 21.17
CA SER A 22 -4.64 15.93 21.51
C SER A 22 -3.65 16.13 20.36
N ILE A 23 -4.10 16.09 19.11
CA ILE A 23 -3.35 16.60 17.94
C ILE A 23 -3.19 18.12 18.08
N GLY A 24 -4.26 18.85 18.41
CA GLY A 24 -4.23 20.28 18.71
C GLY A 24 -3.36 20.63 19.92
N TYR A 25 -3.31 19.77 20.93
CA TYR A 25 -2.47 19.90 22.13
C TYR A 25 -1.01 19.59 21.83
N ILE A 26 -0.69 18.58 21.02
CA ILE A 26 0.69 18.26 20.59
C ILE A 26 1.21 19.32 19.61
N VAL A 27 0.35 19.80 18.72
CA VAL A 27 0.59 20.97 17.86
C VAL A 27 0.82 22.19 18.76
N TYR A 28 -0.02 22.47 19.75
CA TYR A 28 0.09 23.62 20.66
C TYR A 28 1.26 23.62 21.65
N ASP A 29 1.46 22.51 22.36
CA ASP A 29 2.48 22.33 23.40
C ASP A 29 3.88 22.44 22.77
N LYS A 30 4.01 22.10 21.48
CA LYS A 30 5.23 22.36 20.69
C LYS A 30 5.23 23.67 19.89
N LEU A 31 4.08 24.24 19.50
CA LEU A 31 4.02 25.49 18.71
C LEU A 31 4.06 26.78 19.53
N ILE A 32 3.54 26.82 20.76
CA ILE A 32 3.11 28.12 21.34
C ILE A 32 3.66 28.44 22.73
N VAL A 33 4.10 27.49 23.56
CA VAL A 33 4.26 27.79 24.99
C VAL A 33 5.50 28.62 25.38
N GLU A 34 6.59 28.68 24.61
CA GLU A 34 7.83 29.25 25.19
C GLU A 34 8.53 30.47 24.59
N ARG A 35 8.15 31.02 23.44
CA ARG A 35 8.63 32.35 22.98
C ARG A 35 8.14 32.57 21.56
N MET A 36 7.25 33.54 21.32
CA MET A 36 7.23 34.34 20.09
C MET A 36 6.13 35.40 20.21
N GLY A 37 6.53 36.68 20.15
CA GLY A 37 5.62 37.81 20.10
C GLY A 37 5.10 38.03 18.67
N GLY A 38 3.82 38.43 18.58
CA GLY A 38 3.20 39.17 17.46
C GLY A 38 3.25 38.52 16.07
N GLY A 39 2.23 37.71 15.73
CA GLY A 39 1.97 37.28 14.35
C GLY A 39 1.43 35.85 14.18
N SER A 40 1.54 35.00 15.21
CA SER A 40 1.13 33.59 15.10
C SER A 40 -0.37 33.38 15.40
N PRO A 41 -1.04 32.45 14.68
CA PRO A 41 -2.45 32.12 14.93
C PRO A 41 -2.63 31.52 16.32
N SER A 42 -3.69 31.94 17.01
CA SER A 42 -4.07 31.40 18.31
C SER A 42 -4.54 29.95 18.21
N LEU A 43 -4.44 29.23 19.33
CA LEU A 43 -5.00 27.88 19.49
C LEU A 43 -6.42 27.74 18.98
N LYS A 44 -7.23 28.72 19.34
CA LYS A 44 -8.67 28.71 19.06
C LYS A 44 -8.89 28.83 17.56
N GLU A 45 -8.06 29.59 16.86
CA GLU A 45 -8.09 29.72 15.41
C GLU A 45 -7.68 28.41 14.73
N VAL A 46 -6.56 27.80 15.13
CA VAL A 46 -6.13 26.49 14.56
C VAL A 46 -7.18 25.41 14.80
N ALA A 47 -7.72 25.31 16.03
CA ALA A 47 -8.75 24.33 16.35
C ALA A 47 -10.10 24.62 15.64
N SER A 48 -10.41 25.88 15.35
CA SER A 48 -11.57 26.25 14.53
C SER A 48 -11.36 25.83 13.08
N PHE A 49 -10.20 26.14 12.52
CA PHE A 49 -9.82 25.82 11.16
C PHE A 49 -9.86 24.31 10.89
N LEU A 50 -9.25 23.50 11.76
CA LEU A 50 -9.28 22.04 11.62
C LEU A 50 -10.70 21.45 11.70
N ARG A 51 -11.59 22.06 12.49
CA ARG A 51 -13.00 21.65 12.55
C ARG A 51 -13.74 21.99 11.25
N GLU A 52 -13.44 23.13 10.65
CA GLU A 52 -14.01 23.54 9.37
C GLU A 52 -13.56 22.61 8.23
N VAL A 53 -12.26 22.29 8.15
CA VAL A 53 -11.71 21.28 7.22
C VAL A 53 -12.45 19.95 7.35
N ALA A 54 -12.60 19.45 8.58
CA ALA A 54 -13.31 18.20 8.84
C ALA A 54 -14.82 18.28 8.48
N GLU A 55 -15.44 19.44 8.66
CA GLU A 55 -16.85 19.62 8.29
C GLU A 55 -17.05 19.62 6.77
N LEU A 56 -16.20 20.34 6.04
CA LEU A 56 -16.23 20.41 4.57
C LEU A 56 -15.94 19.05 3.95
N GLU A 57 -14.98 18.30 4.47
CA GLU A 57 -14.74 16.92 4.04
C GLU A 57 -15.99 16.05 4.18
N ARG A 58 -16.68 16.10 5.33
CA ARG A 58 -17.90 15.29 5.53
C ARG A 58 -19.00 15.64 4.53
N LYS A 59 -19.02 16.89 4.05
CA LYS A 59 -19.93 17.39 3.02
C LYS A 59 -19.47 17.03 1.59
N GLY A 60 -18.29 16.43 1.44
CA GLY A 60 -17.73 15.96 0.18
C GLY A 60 -16.94 17.01 -0.60
N TYR A 61 -16.43 18.04 0.08
CA TYR A 61 -15.51 19.01 -0.51
C TYR A 61 -14.09 18.47 -0.59
N ASP A 62 -13.36 18.96 -1.59
CA ASP A 62 -11.96 18.62 -1.83
C ASP A 62 -11.04 19.38 -0.88
N VAL A 63 -10.67 18.74 0.24
CA VAL A 63 -9.80 19.34 1.26
C VAL A 63 -8.38 18.76 1.25
N TYR A 64 -8.06 17.80 0.38
CA TYR A 64 -6.84 17.02 0.51
C TYR A 64 -5.56 17.83 0.27
N TYR A 65 -5.60 18.84 -0.61
CA TYR A 65 -4.48 19.77 -0.74
C TYR A 65 -4.29 20.65 0.50
N VAL A 66 -5.38 21.07 1.15
CA VAL A 66 -5.31 21.80 2.44
C VAL A 66 -4.67 20.92 3.51
N GLU A 67 -5.04 19.64 3.58
CA GLU A 67 -4.44 18.68 4.50
C GLU A 67 -2.94 18.49 4.25
N TYR A 68 -2.53 18.37 2.98
CA TYR A 68 -1.12 18.33 2.60
C TYR A 68 -0.36 19.57 3.08
N LEU A 69 -0.88 20.78 2.82
CA LEU A 69 -0.25 22.03 3.27
C LEU A 69 -0.10 22.11 4.79
N LEU A 70 -1.09 21.61 5.55
CA LEU A 70 -1.02 21.55 7.00
C LEU A 70 0.06 20.57 7.49
N LEU A 71 0.21 19.42 6.82
CA LEU A 71 1.23 18.43 7.15
C LEU A 71 2.63 18.96 6.79
N SER A 72 2.78 19.63 5.65
CA SER A 72 4.01 20.32 5.27
C SER A 72 4.36 21.44 6.26
N ALA A 73 3.38 22.26 6.67
CA ALA A 73 3.61 23.30 7.68
C ALA A 73 4.14 22.71 8.99
N ARG A 74 3.56 21.59 9.44
CA ARG A 74 4.04 20.85 10.61
C ARG A 74 5.47 20.32 10.41
N TYR A 75 5.78 19.79 9.23
CA TYR A 75 7.12 19.29 8.89
C TYR A 75 8.17 20.40 8.99
N HIS A 76 7.96 21.55 8.32
CA HIS A 76 8.88 22.68 8.37
C HIS A 76 9.06 23.21 9.79
N TYR A 77 7.97 23.32 10.56
CA TYR A 77 8.06 23.73 11.95
C TYR A 77 8.89 22.77 12.80
N ALA A 78 8.68 21.46 12.65
CA ALA A 78 9.43 20.43 13.37
C ALA A 78 10.93 20.47 13.04
N ASN A 79 11.29 20.92 11.85
CA ASN A 79 12.67 21.10 11.39
C ASN A 79 13.23 22.52 11.63
N GLY A 80 12.52 23.38 12.36
CA GLY A 80 12.99 24.71 12.76
C GLY A 80 12.75 25.83 11.74
N ASP A 81 12.18 25.52 10.58
CA ASP A 81 11.81 26.49 9.54
C ASP A 81 10.41 27.07 9.81
N LYS A 82 10.38 28.04 10.73
CA LYS A 82 9.13 28.64 11.21
C LYS A 82 8.45 29.56 10.20
N GLU A 83 9.22 30.21 9.34
CA GLU A 83 8.71 31.15 8.34
C GLU A 83 7.89 30.39 7.29
N THR A 84 8.48 29.35 6.69
CA THR A 84 7.79 28.48 5.73
C THR A 84 6.57 27.80 6.37
N ALA A 85 6.66 27.38 7.63
CA ALA A 85 5.53 26.79 8.34
C ALA A 85 4.32 27.75 8.44
N ILE A 86 4.58 29.03 8.74
CA ILE A 86 3.54 30.06 8.82
C ILE A 86 2.97 30.35 7.42
N GLU A 87 3.83 30.47 6.40
CA GLU A 87 3.41 30.68 5.01
C GLU A 87 2.48 29.55 4.53
N LEU A 88 2.87 28.29 4.75
CA LEU A 88 2.07 27.12 4.37
C LEU A 88 0.74 27.06 5.12
N PHE A 89 0.70 27.47 6.40
CA PHE A 89 -0.55 27.56 7.14
C PHE A 89 -1.49 28.65 6.58
N HIS A 90 -0.96 29.82 6.21
CA HIS A 90 -1.76 30.86 5.56
C HIS A 90 -2.27 30.39 4.20
N LYS A 91 -1.40 29.78 3.40
CA LYS A 91 -1.81 29.16 2.14
C LYS A 91 -2.91 28.13 2.34
N ALA A 92 -2.82 27.28 3.36
CA ALA A 92 -3.88 26.32 3.68
C ALA A 92 -5.23 27.00 3.96
N ARG A 93 -5.23 28.18 4.60
CA ARG A 93 -6.44 28.96 4.84
C ARG A 93 -7.03 29.52 3.55
N ASP A 94 -6.20 30.14 2.73
CA ASP A 94 -6.63 30.71 1.45
C ASP A 94 -7.18 29.62 0.52
N GLU A 95 -6.56 28.44 0.54
CA GLU A 95 -7.03 27.26 -0.19
C GLU A 95 -8.39 26.77 0.31
N LEU A 96 -8.62 26.80 1.64
CA LEU A 96 -9.89 26.36 2.22
C LEU A 96 -11.07 27.21 1.74
N GLU A 97 -10.86 28.52 1.49
CA GLU A 97 -11.91 29.41 0.98
C GLU A 97 -12.39 29.06 -0.44
N ASN A 98 -11.55 28.34 -1.20
CA ASN A 98 -11.77 28.04 -2.61
C ASN A 98 -12.06 26.55 -2.88
N VAL A 99 -12.24 25.73 -1.84
CA VAL A 99 -12.52 24.29 -2.02
C VAL A 99 -13.86 24.08 -2.70
N VAL A 100 -13.88 23.10 -3.62
CA VAL A 100 -15.09 22.74 -4.36
C VAL A 100 -15.57 21.35 -3.98
N LEU A 101 -16.83 21.07 -4.29
CA LEU A 101 -17.39 19.73 -4.16
C LEU A 101 -16.70 18.77 -5.14
N LEU A 102 -16.28 17.62 -4.62
CA LEU A 102 -15.72 16.56 -5.45
C LEU A 102 -16.76 16.03 -6.46
N PRO A 103 -16.35 15.62 -7.65
CA PRO A 103 -17.26 14.99 -8.62
C PRO A 103 -17.92 13.72 -8.06
N VAL A 104 -19.09 13.39 -8.61
CA VAL A 104 -19.80 12.14 -8.35
C VAL A 104 -19.63 11.19 -9.52
N LEU A 105 -19.67 9.89 -9.26
CA LEU A 105 -19.67 8.86 -10.30
C LEU A 105 -20.94 8.00 -10.23
N PRO A 106 -21.37 7.39 -11.34
CA PRO A 106 -22.44 6.41 -11.33
C PRO A 106 -22.14 5.26 -10.38
N SER A 107 -23.18 4.63 -9.84
CA SER A 107 -23.03 3.39 -9.08
C SER A 107 -22.42 2.31 -9.96
N ILE A 108 -21.44 1.61 -9.43
CA ILE A 108 -20.76 0.51 -10.13
C ILE A 108 -21.58 -0.77 -9.91
N ASN A 109 -21.90 -1.46 -11.00
CA ASN A 109 -22.39 -2.83 -10.93
C ASN A 109 -21.20 -3.78 -11.04
N TYR A 110 -21.07 -4.73 -10.12
CA TYR A 110 -19.95 -5.67 -10.13
C TYR A 110 -20.35 -7.01 -9.52
N SER A 111 -19.62 -8.07 -9.87
CA SER A 111 -19.70 -9.39 -9.25
C SER A 111 -18.51 -9.66 -8.32
N VAL A 112 -18.73 -10.47 -7.30
CA VAL A 112 -17.66 -11.08 -6.50
C VAL A 112 -17.35 -12.45 -7.12
N ALA A 113 -16.09 -12.73 -7.38
CA ALA A 113 -15.63 -14.01 -7.94
C ALA A 113 -14.64 -14.70 -6.99
N ASP A 114 -14.54 -16.02 -7.10
CA ASP A 114 -13.61 -16.80 -6.28
C ASP A 114 -12.16 -16.70 -6.79
N ASN A 115 -11.96 -16.50 -8.10
CA ASN A 115 -10.66 -16.28 -8.73
C ASN A 115 -10.80 -15.54 -10.08
N THR A 116 -9.68 -15.04 -10.61
CA THR A 116 -9.61 -14.27 -11.86
C THR A 116 -8.57 -14.82 -12.83
N LEU A 117 -8.21 -16.10 -12.69
CA LEU A 117 -7.19 -16.76 -13.51
C LEU A 117 -7.54 -16.81 -15.00
N TYR A 118 -8.81 -16.67 -15.38
CA TYR A 118 -9.22 -16.54 -16.78
C TYR A 118 -8.78 -15.21 -17.43
N ILE A 119 -8.40 -14.20 -16.64
CA ILE A 119 -7.99 -12.89 -17.15
C ILE A 119 -6.48 -12.88 -17.40
N LYS A 120 -6.10 -12.69 -18.66
CA LYS A 120 -4.69 -12.64 -19.13
C LYS A 120 -4.38 -11.37 -19.91
N LYS A 121 -5.30 -10.40 -19.91
CA LYS A 121 -5.16 -9.16 -20.68
C LYS A 121 -3.94 -8.37 -20.20
N ILE A 122 -3.24 -7.74 -21.13
CA ILE A 122 -2.17 -6.79 -20.80
C ILE A 122 -2.84 -5.49 -20.30
N PRO A 123 -2.40 -4.90 -19.17
CA PRO A 123 -2.98 -3.67 -18.66
C PRO A 123 -2.81 -2.51 -19.66
N GLY A 124 -3.88 -1.76 -19.90
CA GLY A 124 -3.85 -0.53 -20.68
C GLY A 124 -3.69 0.73 -19.81
N LYS A 125 -3.70 1.91 -20.45
CA LYS A 125 -3.70 3.22 -19.77
C LYS A 125 -4.80 3.33 -18.71
N TRP A 126 -6.00 2.84 -19.03
CA TRP A 126 -7.14 2.90 -18.12
C TRP A 126 -7.01 1.92 -16.94
N ASP A 127 -6.37 0.76 -17.13
CA ASP A 127 -6.13 -0.17 -16.02
C ASP A 127 -5.09 0.41 -15.04
N PHE A 128 -4.14 1.21 -15.52
CA PHE A 128 -3.22 1.95 -14.65
C PHE A 128 -3.95 2.97 -13.77
N VAL A 129 -4.79 3.82 -14.37
CA VAL A 129 -5.61 4.82 -13.67
C VAL A 129 -7.06 4.72 -14.14
N PRO A 130 -7.93 3.97 -13.43
CA PRO A 130 -9.34 3.75 -13.80
C PRO A 130 -10.21 4.99 -13.49
N LEU A 131 -9.89 6.10 -14.16
CA LEU A 131 -10.59 7.37 -14.07
C LEU A 131 -12.03 7.22 -14.57
N GLY A 132 -12.97 7.85 -13.88
CA GLY A 132 -14.41 7.73 -14.18
C GLY A 132 -15.06 6.46 -13.61
N THR A 133 -14.29 5.60 -12.94
CA THR A 133 -14.81 4.44 -12.20
C THR A 133 -14.39 4.45 -10.74
N VAL A 134 -13.08 4.41 -10.48
CA VAL A 134 -12.55 4.46 -9.11
C VAL A 134 -12.27 5.91 -8.70
N PHE A 135 -11.66 6.66 -9.62
CA PHE A 135 -11.17 8.01 -9.34
C PHE A 135 -11.93 9.06 -10.14
N VAL A 136 -11.93 10.25 -9.58
CA VAL A 136 -12.22 11.51 -10.25
C VAL A 136 -10.97 12.39 -10.17
N LEU A 137 -10.82 13.33 -11.09
CA LEU A 137 -9.78 14.35 -11.00
C LEU A 137 -10.30 15.52 -10.18
N SER A 138 -9.49 16.00 -9.23
CA SER A 138 -9.70 17.29 -8.59
C SER A 138 -9.53 18.43 -9.61
N GLN A 139 -9.98 19.63 -9.25
CA GLN A 139 -9.68 20.84 -10.04
C GLN A 139 -8.18 21.14 -10.12
N ARG A 140 -7.38 20.59 -9.21
CA ARG A 140 -5.92 20.71 -9.16
C ARG A 140 -5.20 19.59 -9.92
N GLY A 141 -5.92 18.63 -10.51
CA GLY A 141 -5.33 17.58 -11.34
C GLY A 141 -4.81 16.35 -10.58
N TYR A 142 -5.20 16.17 -9.32
CA TYR A 142 -4.89 14.97 -8.55
C TYR A 142 -6.08 14.01 -8.42
N LEU A 143 -5.75 12.74 -8.22
CA LEU A 143 -6.69 11.64 -8.12
C LEU A 143 -7.33 11.59 -6.73
N VAL A 144 -8.64 11.41 -6.70
CA VAL A 144 -9.42 11.24 -5.46
C VAL A 144 -10.60 10.32 -5.69
N TYR A 145 -11.12 9.71 -4.63
CA TYR A 145 -12.38 8.97 -4.70
C TYR A 145 -13.57 9.92 -4.88
N PRO A 146 -14.63 9.50 -5.60
CA PRO A 146 -15.84 10.31 -5.75
C PRO A 146 -16.57 10.46 -4.41
N ARG A 147 -17.13 11.65 -4.16
CA ARG A 147 -17.78 11.94 -2.86
C ARG A 147 -19.00 11.09 -2.54
N ASN A 148 -19.64 10.50 -3.56
CA ASN A 148 -20.86 9.70 -3.41
C ASN A 148 -20.58 8.21 -3.18
N ASP A 149 -19.31 7.79 -3.06
CA ASP A 149 -18.96 6.41 -2.76
C ASP A 149 -17.87 6.31 -1.70
N ARG A 150 -18.30 6.06 -0.45
CA ARG A 150 -17.42 5.91 0.72
C ARG A 150 -16.90 4.49 0.91
N SER A 151 -17.20 3.59 -0.03
CA SER A 151 -16.80 2.19 0.08
C SER A 151 -15.32 2.01 -0.24
N TRP A 152 -14.72 2.91 -1.02
CA TRP A 152 -13.29 2.92 -1.30
C TRP A 152 -12.47 3.15 -0.03
N LYS A 153 -11.36 2.41 0.10
CA LYS A 153 -10.51 2.41 1.32
C LYS A 153 -9.05 2.72 1.07
N LEU A 154 -8.49 2.15 0.01
CA LEU A 154 -7.06 2.19 -0.26
C LEU A 154 -6.82 2.02 -1.76
N SER A 155 -5.85 2.77 -2.28
CA SER A 155 -5.33 2.54 -3.62
C SER A 155 -3.86 2.15 -3.54
N CYS A 156 -3.54 0.98 -4.07
CA CYS A 156 -2.18 0.48 -4.18
C CYS A 156 -1.56 0.99 -5.48
N PHE A 157 -0.52 1.81 -5.33
CA PHE A 157 0.51 2.04 -6.34
C PHE A 157 1.82 1.57 -5.74
N ILE A 158 1.93 0.26 -5.50
CA ILE A 158 3.00 -0.34 -4.71
C ILE A 158 4.05 -0.91 -5.64
N ILE A 159 5.31 -0.68 -5.27
CA ILE A 159 6.48 -1.14 -6.02
C ILE A 159 7.31 -2.00 -5.09
N ILE A 160 7.66 -3.20 -5.55
CA ILE A 160 8.66 -4.05 -4.90
C ILE A 160 9.70 -4.41 -5.94
N ALA A 161 10.97 -4.35 -5.57
CA ALA A 161 12.06 -4.69 -6.48
C ALA A 161 13.15 -5.50 -5.75
N ILE A 162 13.75 -6.46 -6.45
CA ILE A 162 14.86 -7.28 -5.96
C ILE A 162 15.95 -7.32 -7.03
N GLY A 163 17.13 -6.82 -6.72
CA GLY A 163 18.31 -6.83 -7.59
C GLY A 163 19.31 -7.91 -7.17
N PHE A 164 19.95 -8.53 -8.15
CA PHE A 164 20.84 -9.66 -7.97
C PHE A 164 22.29 -9.33 -8.36
N ASP A 165 23.25 -10.01 -7.74
CA ASP A 165 24.66 -10.00 -8.17
C ASP A 165 24.94 -11.06 -9.26
N GLU A 166 26.21 -11.19 -9.65
CA GLU A 166 26.67 -12.17 -10.65
C GLU A 166 26.45 -13.64 -10.21
N ASN A 167 26.28 -13.89 -8.91
CA ASN A 167 26.01 -15.21 -8.33
C ASN A 167 24.51 -15.43 -8.06
N ASN A 168 23.64 -14.59 -8.61
CA ASN A 168 22.20 -14.57 -8.39
C ASN A 168 21.79 -14.37 -6.91
N GLN A 169 22.64 -13.79 -6.06
CA GLN A 169 22.29 -13.46 -4.69
C GLN A 169 21.60 -12.09 -4.62
N PRO A 170 20.56 -11.92 -3.79
CA PRO A 170 19.88 -10.63 -3.64
C PRO A 170 20.80 -9.64 -2.92
N VAL A 171 21.13 -8.54 -3.59
CA VAL A 171 22.01 -7.47 -3.07
C VAL A 171 21.32 -6.10 -3.01
N PHE A 172 20.09 -6.04 -3.53
CA PHE A 172 19.25 -4.85 -3.54
C PHE A 172 17.81 -5.25 -3.31
N MET A 173 17.12 -4.55 -2.41
CA MET A 173 15.67 -4.66 -2.28
C MET A 173 15.07 -3.27 -2.18
N TYR A 174 13.93 -3.05 -2.82
CA TYR A 174 13.25 -1.78 -2.81
C TYR A 174 11.78 -1.95 -2.48
N GLN A 175 11.26 -1.05 -1.67
CA GLN A 175 9.84 -0.90 -1.41
C GLN A 175 9.42 0.54 -1.61
N GLY A 176 8.60 0.76 -2.62
CA GLY A 176 7.98 2.02 -2.96
C GLY A 176 6.47 1.94 -2.84
N ARG A 177 5.86 3.10 -2.69
CA ARG A 177 4.42 3.28 -2.72
C ARG A 177 4.15 4.74 -3.03
N LEU A 178 3.16 4.99 -3.89
CA LEU A 178 2.60 6.32 -4.07
C LEU A 178 1.21 6.40 -3.40
N PRO A 179 1.09 6.96 -2.18
CA PRO A 179 -0.21 7.17 -1.53
C PRO A 179 -1.16 8.00 -2.38
N LEU A 180 -2.45 7.65 -2.39
CA LEU A 180 -3.43 8.42 -3.17
C LEU A 180 -3.67 9.84 -2.60
N ILE A 181 -3.83 9.89 -1.27
CA ILE A 181 -4.18 11.08 -0.50
C ILE A 181 -3.47 11.06 0.86
N PRO A 182 -3.30 12.23 1.52
CA PRO A 182 -2.62 12.33 2.82
C PRO A 182 -3.09 11.36 3.91
N ARG A 183 -4.34 10.90 3.84
CA ARG A 183 -4.97 10.03 4.84
C ARG A 183 -4.69 8.54 4.67
N GLU A 184 -4.13 8.13 3.55
CA GLU A 184 -3.76 6.72 3.32
C GLU A 184 -2.40 6.35 3.93
N VAL A 185 -1.74 7.30 4.60
CA VAL A 185 -0.47 7.14 5.31
C VAL A 185 -0.56 7.64 6.75
N PRO A 186 0.33 7.16 7.64
CA PRO A 186 0.50 7.76 8.97
C PRO A 186 0.86 9.24 8.88
N LEU A 187 0.71 10.00 9.98
CA LEU A 187 1.07 11.43 10.05
C LEU A 187 2.53 11.74 9.68
N GLY A 188 3.42 10.75 9.74
CA GLY A 188 4.81 10.87 9.32
C GLY A 188 5.00 10.74 7.81
N GLY A 189 4.02 10.21 7.08
CA GLY A 189 4.09 9.93 5.65
C GLY A 189 4.68 8.57 5.27
N PHE A 190 4.64 8.27 3.98
CA PHE A 190 5.34 7.14 3.42
C PHE A 190 6.82 7.46 3.22
N VAL A 191 7.68 6.47 3.46
CA VAL A 191 9.12 6.59 3.30
C VAL A 191 9.56 5.38 2.49
N PRO A 192 10.12 5.57 1.28
CA PRO A 192 10.69 4.48 0.51
C PRO A 192 11.77 3.75 1.30
N LYS A 193 11.88 2.44 1.08
CA LYS A 193 12.86 1.60 1.78
C LYS A 193 13.80 0.97 0.77
N ILE A 194 15.09 1.05 1.06
CA ILE A 194 16.13 0.53 0.19
C ILE A 194 17.04 -0.36 1.03
N TYR A 195 17.15 -1.64 0.67
CA TYR A 195 18.16 -2.53 1.22
C TYR A 195 19.37 -2.52 0.30
N VAL A 196 20.53 -2.16 0.83
CA VAL A 196 21.82 -2.13 0.12
C VAL A 196 22.95 -2.27 1.12
N ASP A 197 24.06 -2.92 0.74
CA ASP A 197 25.23 -3.16 1.61
C ASP A 197 24.90 -3.92 2.91
N GLY A 198 23.85 -4.74 2.91
CA GLY A 198 23.49 -5.56 4.07
C GLY A 198 22.50 -4.90 5.04
N GLU A 199 22.08 -3.65 4.80
CA GLU A 199 21.25 -2.88 5.73
C GLU A 199 20.06 -2.21 5.03
N TRP A 200 18.96 -2.02 5.77
CA TRP A 200 17.84 -1.18 5.34
C TRP A 200 18.16 0.29 5.56
N ILE A 201 17.94 1.09 4.53
CA ILE A 201 18.10 2.53 4.54
C ILE A 201 16.72 3.18 4.39
N GLU A 202 16.45 4.07 5.33
CA GLU A 202 15.27 4.93 5.37
C GLU A 202 15.75 6.37 5.21
N PRO A 203 15.46 7.04 4.08
CA PRO A 203 15.85 8.44 3.93
C PRO A 203 15.12 9.31 4.95
N ASP A 204 15.85 9.90 5.91
CA ASP A 204 15.26 10.64 7.03
C ASP A 204 14.47 11.89 6.62
N ASP A 205 14.87 12.53 5.52
CA ASP A 205 14.28 13.80 5.07
C ASP A 205 13.17 13.64 4.03
N MET A 206 12.81 12.41 3.65
CA MET A 206 11.84 12.14 2.58
C MET A 206 10.56 11.53 3.14
N ARG A 207 9.44 12.27 3.03
CA ARG A 207 8.11 11.86 3.52
C ARG A 207 7.01 12.10 2.48
N PHE A 208 6.65 11.09 1.68
CA PHE A 208 5.60 11.21 0.66
C PHE A 208 4.20 11.13 1.26
N VAL A 209 3.45 12.22 1.08
CA VAL A 209 2.10 12.45 1.65
C VAL A 209 1.27 13.33 0.72
N GLY A 210 1.80 13.67 -0.46
CA GLY A 210 1.14 14.57 -1.38
C GLY A 210 -0.17 13.97 -1.89
N PRO A 211 -1.09 14.78 -2.41
CA PRO A 211 -2.13 14.23 -3.27
C PRO A 211 -1.48 13.67 -4.54
N LEU A 212 -1.95 12.52 -5.01
CA LEU A 212 -1.38 11.85 -6.18
C LEU A 212 -1.87 12.50 -7.48
N TYR A 213 -1.02 13.27 -8.14
CA TYR A 213 -1.32 13.91 -9.41
C TYR A 213 -1.35 12.90 -10.56
N TYR A 214 -2.11 13.20 -11.61
CA TYR A 214 -2.16 12.38 -12.81
C TYR A 214 -1.97 13.20 -14.07
N ASP A 215 -0.95 12.84 -14.85
CA ASP A 215 -0.75 13.26 -16.22
C ASP A 215 -1.14 12.10 -17.13
N ASP A 216 -2.04 12.35 -18.08
CA ASP A 216 -2.56 11.30 -18.95
C ASP A 216 -1.60 10.99 -20.13
N GLY A 217 -0.47 11.68 -20.20
CA GLY A 217 0.55 11.59 -21.25
C GLY A 217 0.48 12.72 -22.27
N SER A 218 -0.51 13.60 -22.19
CA SER A 218 -0.56 14.82 -23.02
C SER A 218 0.29 15.97 -22.47
N GLY A 219 0.74 15.86 -21.21
CA GLY A 219 1.50 16.90 -20.52
C GLY A 219 3.01 16.66 -20.50
N ARG A 220 3.58 16.73 -19.29
CA ARG A 220 5.03 16.78 -19.01
C ARG A 220 5.77 15.51 -19.39
N TYR A 221 5.11 14.36 -19.25
CA TYR A 221 5.79 13.06 -19.28
C TYR A 221 5.63 12.28 -20.59
N GLY A 222 4.74 12.70 -21.49
CA GLY A 222 4.50 12.05 -22.79
C GLY A 222 3.79 10.68 -22.71
N TYR A 223 3.60 10.14 -21.51
CA TYR A 223 2.90 8.89 -21.21
C TYR A 223 2.09 9.03 -19.92
N PRO A 224 1.11 8.14 -19.67
CA PRO A 224 0.38 8.11 -18.41
C PRO A 224 1.34 8.03 -17.21
N THR A 225 1.24 9.00 -16.31
CA THR A 225 2.13 9.16 -15.16
C THR A 225 1.34 9.61 -13.94
N VAL A 226 1.57 8.97 -12.80
CA VAL A 226 1.18 9.51 -11.51
C VAL A 226 2.40 10.05 -10.77
N TYR A 227 2.23 11.12 -10.00
CA TYR A 227 3.35 11.75 -9.30
C TYR A 227 2.90 12.47 -8.02
N GLU A 228 3.78 12.55 -7.04
CA GLU A 228 3.52 13.26 -5.78
C GLU A 228 4.78 13.87 -5.18
N TYR A 229 4.56 14.86 -4.32
CA TYR A 229 5.62 15.54 -3.59
C TYR A 229 5.69 15.06 -2.14
N ASP A 230 6.89 15.10 -1.59
CA ASP A 230 7.10 14.89 -0.17
C ASP A 230 6.70 16.13 0.66
N LEU A 231 6.64 15.98 1.99
CA LEU A 231 6.24 17.05 2.90
C LEU A 231 7.14 18.30 2.82
N SER A 232 8.41 18.15 2.43
CA SER A 232 9.33 19.28 2.26
C SER A 232 9.14 20.00 0.91
N GLY A 233 8.49 19.36 -0.06
CA GLY A 233 8.40 19.83 -1.45
C GLY A 233 9.71 19.71 -2.25
N ARG A 234 10.78 19.16 -1.65
CA ARG A 234 12.09 18.97 -2.30
C ARG A 234 12.14 17.71 -3.13
N TYR A 235 11.41 16.66 -2.73
CA TYR A 235 11.44 15.38 -3.40
C TYR A 235 10.14 15.15 -4.16
N LEU A 236 10.29 14.74 -5.42
CA LEU A 236 9.20 14.32 -6.28
C LEU A 236 9.39 12.84 -6.58
N GLU A 237 8.36 12.04 -6.33
CA GLU A 237 8.29 10.68 -6.87
C GLU A 237 7.26 10.58 -7.98
N TYR A 238 7.53 9.72 -8.96
CA TYR A 238 6.57 9.44 -10.01
C TYR A 238 6.66 8.01 -10.52
N LEU A 239 5.56 7.55 -11.10
CA LEU A 239 5.43 6.27 -11.77
C LEU A 239 4.77 6.48 -13.12
N MET A 240 5.47 6.11 -14.17
CA MET A 240 5.07 6.23 -15.56
C MET A 240 4.86 4.85 -16.18
N TYR A 241 3.85 4.74 -17.04
CA TYR A 241 3.56 3.53 -17.80
C TYR A 241 3.61 3.78 -19.30
N ILE A 242 4.42 3.00 -20.01
CA ILE A 242 4.55 3.01 -21.46
C ILE A 242 3.79 1.79 -22.02
N PRO A 243 2.55 1.94 -22.52
CA PRO A 243 1.72 0.77 -22.81
C PRO A 243 2.19 -0.07 -24.02
N HIS A 244 2.75 0.58 -25.04
CA HIS A 244 3.09 -0.10 -26.30
C HIS A 244 4.16 -1.18 -26.15
N ASN A 245 5.06 -1.01 -25.17
CA ASN A 245 6.07 -1.99 -24.81
C ASN A 245 5.90 -2.49 -23.38
N ARG A 246 4.83 -2.13 -22.65
CA ARG A 246 4.58 -2.55 -21.26
C ARG A 246 5.78 -2.29 -20.33
N THR A 247 6.35 -1.09 -20.43
CA THR A 247 7.45 -0.64 -19.56
C THR A 247 6.93 0.24 -18.43
N TRP A 248 7.36 -0.04 -17.22
CA TRP A 248 7.14 0.79 -16.03
C TRP A 248 8.41 1.57 -15.72
N ILE A 249 8.28 2.85 -15.41
CA ILE A 249 9.40 3.70 -14.97
C ILE A 249 8.99 4.37 -13.66
N HIS A 250 9.72 4.09 -12.60
CA HIS A 250 9.57 4.76 -11.31
C HIS A 250 10.81 5.58 -11.01
N GLU A 251 10.63 6.83 -10.61
CA GLU A 251 11.74 7.69 -10.23
C GLU A 251 11.45 8.47 -8.94
N ILE A 252 12.52 8.78 -8.22
CA ILE A 252 12.55 9.75 -7.14
C ILE A 252 13.61 10.79 -7.48
N VAL A 253 13.21 12.06 -7.51
CA VAL A 253 14.04 13.19 -7.93
C VAL A 253 14.10 14.23 -6.82
N ASP A 254 15.29 14.72 -6.53
CA ASP A 254 15.51 15.96 -5.80
C ASP A 254 15.34 17.14 -6.75
N VAL A 255 14.25 17.88 -6.62
CA VAL A 255 13.92 18.97 -7.55
C VAL A 255 14.74 20.24 -7.30
N VAL A 256 15.38 20.36 -6.13
CA VAL A 256 16.24 21.50 -5.79
C VAL A 256 17.64 21.29 -6.36
N GLU A 257 18.16 20.07 -6.27
CA GLU A 257 19.46 19.70 -6.84
C GLU A 257 19.40 19.26 -8.31
N ASP A 258 18.19 19.15 -8.89
CA ASP A 258 17.94 18.60 -10.23
C ASP A 258 18.60 17.24 -10.44
N LYS A 259 18.33 16.32 -9.49
CA LYS A 259 19.07 15.05 -9.38
C LYS A 259 18.16 13.87 -9.15
N THR A 260 18.28 12.87 -10.00
CA THR A 260 17.61 11.57 -9.82
C THR A 260 18.30 10.76 -8.72
N LEU A 261 17.56 10.45 -7.66
CA LEU A 261 18.02 9.64 -6.54
C LEU A 261 17.75 8.15 -6.74
N LEU A 262 16.67 7.84 -7.44
CA LEU A 262 16.26 6.49 -7.81
C LEU A 262 15.65 6.54 -9.21
N GLU A 263 16.05 5.62 -10.08
CA GLU A 263 15.36 5.28 -11.33
C GLU A 263 15.21 3.77 -11.40
N ILE A 264 14.00 3.27 -11.56
CA ILE A 264 13.72 1.85 -11.84
C ILE A 264 13.00 1.80 -13.17
N ARG A 265 13.64 1.18 -14.17
CA ARG A 265 13.04 0.91 -15.47
C ARG A 265 12.79 -0.58 -15.60
N ALA A 266 11.52 -0.97 -15.64
CA ALA A 266 11.09 -2.36 -15.65
C ALA A 266 10.30 -2.71 -16.91
N GLN A 267 10.80 -3.68 -17.67
CA GLN A 267 10.11 -4.25 -18.81
C GLN A 267 9.28 -5.45 -18.35
N ALA A 268 7.96 -5.33 -18.40
CA ALA A 268 7.07 -6.39 -17.94
C ALA A 268 7.16 -7.68 -18.79
N ILE A 269 7.00 -8.83 -18.13
CA ILE A 269 7.15 -10.19 -18.66
C ILE A 269 6.00 -11.10 -18.23
N GLY A 270 5.71 -12.12 -19.05
CA GLY A 270 4.66 -13.11 -18.75
C GLY A 270 3.25 -12.51 -18.72
N ALA A 271 2.25 -13.33 -18.36
CA ALA A 271 0.90 -12.81 -18.11
C ALA A 271 0.85 -12.15 -16.71
N PRO A 272 0.21 -10.98 -16.55
CA PRO A 272 0.02 -10.37 -15.22
C PRO A 272 -0.92 -11.24 -14.37
N MET A 273 -0.93 -11.08 -13.05
CA MET A 273 -1.98 -11.67 -12.21
C MET A 273 -3.07 -10.64 -11.95
N TRP A 274 -4.27 -10.88 -12.48
CA TRP A 274 -5.41 -10.02 -12.19
C TRP A 274 -6.03 -10.39 -10.85
N LEU A 275 -6.48 -9.37 -10.11
CA LEU A 275 -7.22 -9.45 -8.85
C LEU A 275 -8.69 -8.99 -9.03
N GLY A 276 -9.06 -8.60 -10.26
CA GLY A 276 -10.39 -8.10 -10.62
C GLY A 276 -10.30 -6.99 -11.67
N ILE A 277 -11.43 -6.66 -12.30
CA ILE A 277 -11.54 -5.55 -13.25
C ILE A 277 -12.46 -4.50 -12.62
N TRP A 278 -11.95 -3.27 -12.49
CA TRP A 278 -12.65 -2.15 -11.86
C TRP A 278 -13.93 -1.78 -12.63
N ASN A 279 -15.07 -2.37 -12.28
CA ASN A 279 -16.44 -2.23 -12.86
C ASN A 279 -17.08 -3.53 -13.33
N GLU A 280 -16.39 -4.66 -13.18
CA GLU A 280 -16.91 -5.96 -13.60
C GLU A 280 -16.82 -6.96 -12.46
N THR A 281 -15.61 -7.22 -11.97
CA THR A 281 -15.36 -8.32 -11.04
C THR A 281 -14.36 -7.91 -9.96
N TYR A 282 -14.62 -8.35 -8.74
CA TYR A 282 -13.72 -8.16 -7.59
C TYR A 282 -13.44 -9.50 -6.92
N LEU A 283 -12.23 -9.65 -6.39
CA LEU A 283 -11.89 -10.75 -5.51
C LEU A 283 -12.09 -10.37 -4.04
N PRO A 284 -12.67 -11.27 -3.23
CA PRO A 284 -12.76 -11.11 -1.79
C PRO A 284 -11.42 -11.42 -1.14
N HIS A 285 -10.65 -10.36 -0.87
CA HIS A 285 -9.28 -10.45 -0.42
C HIS A 285 -9.16 -10.83 1.06
N GLY A 286 -10.00 -10.31 1.94
CA GLY A 286 -9.91 -10.66 3.36
C GLY A 286 -11.00 -10.05 4.24
N VAL A 287 -11.15 -10.59 5.44
CA VAL A 287 -12.09 -10.03 6.44
C VAL A 287 -11.44 -8.92 7.24
N TYR A 288 -12.17 -7.84 7.47
CA TYR A 288 -11.66 -6.69 8.21
C TYR A 288 -11.50 -6.97 9.71
N ALA A 289 -10.43 -6.43 10.32
CA ALA A 289 -10.08 -6.67 11.71
C ALA A 289 -11.01 -6.00 12.74
N LYS A 290 -11.43 -4.75 12.51
CA LYS A 290 -12.09 -3.91 13.54
C LYS A 290 -13.62 -3.86 13.42
N ALA A 291 -14.17 -4.26 12.29
CA ALA A 291 -15.62 -4.40 12.13
C ALA A 291 -15.93 -5.44 11.06
N ARG A 292 -17.10 -6.05 11.15
CA ARG A 292 -17.59 -7.02 10.16
C ARG A 292 -17.63 -6.38 8.77
N GLY A 293 -17.08 -7.09 7.79
CA GLY A 293 -17.02 -6.71 6.38
C GLY A 293 -15.88 -7.42 5.67
N VAL A 294 -15.92 -7.40 4.34
CA VAL A 294 -14.89 -7.97 3.47
C VAL A 294 -14.23 -6.86 2.66
N ASP A 295 -12.91 -6.96 2.54
CA ASP A 295 -12.10 -6.16 1.63
C ASP A 295 -12.14 -6.78 0.24
N LEU A 296 -12.70 -6.06 -0.74
CA LEU A 296 -12.73 -6.47 -2.13
C LEU A 296 -11.61 -5.78 -2.90
N TRP A 297 -10.90 -6.54 -3.71
CA TRP A 297 -9.83 -6.05 -4.59
C TRP A 297 -10.26 -6.10 -6.04
N ALA A 298 -9.89 -5.07 -6.79
CA ALA A 298 -9.78 -5.13 -8.23
C ALA A 298 -8.44 -4.52 -8.64
N GLY A 299 -7.84 -5.10 -9.68
CA GLY A 299 -6.57 -4.66 -10.22
C GLY A 299 -5.68 -5.78 -10.69
N PHE A 300 -4.37 -5.56 -10.68
CA PHE A 300 -3.40 -6.52 -11.19
C PHE A 300 -2.01 -6.34 -10.58
N TRP A 301 -1.23 -7.42 -10.65
CA TRP A 301 0.22 -7.38 -10.49
C TRP A 301 0.89 -7.53 -11.85
N ASP A 302 1.85 -6.66 -12.10
CA ASP A 302 2.73 -6.76 -13.26
C ASP A 302 4.16 -7.02 -12.83
N ILE A 303 4.79 -8.02 -13.43
CA ILE A 303 6.15 -8.47 -13.09
C ILE A 303 7.06 -8.08 -14.25
N GLY A 304 8.18 -7.43 -13.98
CA GLY A 304 9.12 -7.00 -15.00
C GLY A 304 10.57 -7.27 -14.67
N ILE A 305 11.39 -7.40 -15.71
CA ILE A 305 12.85 -7.35 -15.59
C ILE A 305 13.23 -5.89 -15.45
N MET A 306 13.99 -5.57 -14.40
CA MET A 306 14.39 -4.20 -14.11
C MET A 306 15.88 -3.95 -14.27
N GLU A 307 16.20 -2.71 -14.64
CA GLU A 307 17.42 -2.01 -14.27
C GLU A 307 17.05 -0.93 -13.26
N ALA A 308 17.73 -0.90 -12.12
CA ALA A 308 17.57 0.11 -11.09
C ALA A 308 18.87 0.90 -10.92
N ARG A 309 18.80 2.22 -10.99
CA ARG A 309 19.90 3.14 -10.70
C ARG A 309 19.61 3.87 -9.39
N VAL A 310 20.51 3.76 -8.44
CA VAL A 310 20.32 4.30 -7.09
C VAL A 310 21.50 5.19 -6.75
N TYR A 311 21.22 6.44 -6.40
CA TYR A 311 22.22 7.37 -5.90
C TYR A 311 22.22 7.35 -4.37
N ILE A 312 23.29 6.79 -3.79
CA ILE A 312 23.41 6.67 -2.33
C ILE A 312 24.85 6.87 -1.87
N GLY A 313 25.03 7.59 -0.75
CA GLY A 313 26.37 7.87 -0.21
C GLY A 313 27.30 8.59 -1.19
N GLY A 314 26.74 9.43 -2.07
CA GLY A 314 27.51 10.17 -3.07
C GLY A 314 27.86 9.38 -4.34
N LYS A 315 27.42 8.12 -4.46
CA LYS A 315 27.74 7.23 -5.59
C LYS A 315 26.48 6.70 -6.25
N GLU A 316 26.51 6.60 -7.56
CA GLU A 316 25.51 5.86 -8.32
C GLU A 316 25.85 4.36 -8.31
N ARG A 317 24.82 3.53 -8.17
CA ARG A 317 24.90 2.07 -8.26
C ARG A 317 23.81 1.57 -9.18
N VAL A 318 24.12 0.53 -9.95
CA VAL A 318 23.19 -0.09 -10.90
C VAL A 318 22.93 -1.53 -10.48
N TYR A 319 21.66 -1.91 -10.45
CA TYR A 319 21.21 -3.25 -10.10
C TYR A 319 20.30 -3.80 -11.20
N HIS A 320 20.41 -5.10 -11.46
CA HIS A 320 19.54 -5.81 -12.39
C HIS A 320 18.74 -6.87 -11.65
N GLY A 321 17.47 -7.04 -12.00
CA GLY A 321 16.67 -8.06 -11.36
C GLY A 321 15.19 -7.99 -11.69
N VAL A 322 14.34 -8.17 -10.69
CA VAL A 322 12.88 -8.23 -10.85
C VAL A 322 12.19 -7.06 -10.16
N PHE A 323 11.16 -6.56 -10.80
CA PHE A 323 10.26 -5.53 -10.32
C PHE A 323 8.82 -6.05 -10.33
N VAL A 324 8.06 -5.64 -9.33
CA VAL A 324 6.65 -5.98 -9.14
C VAL A 324 5.91 -4.67 -8.98
N PHE A 325 4.97 -4.40 -9.87
CA PHE A 325 4.01 -3.34 -9.69
C PHE A 325 2.68 -3.93 -9.25
N ASP A 326 2.27 -3.59 -8.04
CA ASP A 326 0.94 -3.91 -7.50
C ASP A 326 0.03 -2.70 -7.65
N ARG A 327 -0.92 -2.84 -8.57
CA ARG A 327 -1.99 -1.87 -8.82
C ARG A 327 -3.32 -2.47 -8.39
N ALA A 328 -3.84 -2.03 -7.25
CA ALA A 328 -5.13 -2.49 -6.73
C ALA A 328 -5.95 -1.34 -6.12
N SER A 329 -7.28 -1.46 -6.14
CA SER A 329 -8.14 -0.59 -5.33
C SER A 329 -9.05 -1.42 -4.44
N HIS A 330 -9.12 -0.99 -3.18
CA HIS A 330 -9.79 -1.69 -2.11
C HIS A 330 -11.17 -1.09 -1.90
N ARG A 331 -12.17 -1.97 -1.82
CA ARG A 331 -13.55 -1.60 -1.58
C ARG A 331 -14.12 -2.41 -0.42
N ALA A 332 -14.68 -1.71 0.56
CA ALA A 332 -15.44 -2.34 1.62
C ALA A 332 -16.75 -2.92 1.07
N HIS A 333 -17.02 -4.19 1.38
CA HIS A 333 -18.22 -4.91 0.99
C HIS A 333 -18.85 -5.62 2.18
N GLN A 334 -20.19 -5.63 2.23
CA GLN A 334 -20.97 -6.14 3.36
C GLN A 334 -20.47 -5.60 4.73
N ALA A 335 -20.00 -4.35 4.74
CA ALA A 335 -19.35 -3.75 5.89
C ALA A 335 -20.39 -3.14 6.84
N ALA A 336 -20.28 -3.45 8.12
CA ALA A 336 -21.13 -2.91 9.18
C ALA A 336 -20.85 -1.42 9.47
N SER A 337 -19.74 -0.88 8.96
CA SER A 337 -19.34 0.50 9.09
C SER A 337 -18.62 0.98 7.83
N GLU A 338 -18.78 2.25 7.47
CA GLU A 338 -17.98 2.89 6.42
C GLU A 338 -16.61 3.34 6.95
N LYS A 339 -16.38 3.32 8.27
CA LYS A 339 -15.19 3.84 8.94
C LYS A 339 -14.57 2.82 9.88
N ASN A 340 -13.25 2.93 10.08
CA ASN A 340 -12.48 2.15 11.07
C ASN A 340 -12.64 0.63 10.92
N LEU A 341 -12.57 0.13 9.69
CA LEU A 341 -12.64 -1.31 9.42
C LEU A 341 -11.35 -2.05 9.82
N GLY A 342 -10.21 -1.35 9.87
CA GLY A 342 -8.90 -1.98 10.08
C GLY A 342 -8.40 -2.69 8.83
N SER A 343 -7.22 -3.31 8.91
CA SER A 343 -6.65 -4.07 7.79
C SER A 343 -7.40 -5.39 7.58
N PRO A 344 -7.43 -5.93 6.34
CA PRO A 344 -7.85 -7.31 6.11
C PRO A 344 -6.91 -8.28 6.84
N LEU A 345 -7.44 -9.42 7.26
CA LEU A 345 -6.72 -10.42 8.05
C LEU A 345 -6.47 -11.71 7.27
N ALA A 346 -5.38 -12.38 7.65
CA ALA A 346 -5.02 -13.73 7.23
C ALA A 346 -4.90 -13.93 5.70
N PHE A 347 -4.17 -13.05 5.03
CA PHE A 347 -3.85 -13.19 3.61
C PHE A 347 -2.34 -13.34 3.35
N SER A 348 -2.01 -13.90 2.19
CA SER A 348 -0.66 -13.96 1.64
C SER A 348 -0.68 -13.62 0.15
N CYS A 349 0.02 -12.54 -0.21
CA CYS A 349 0.23 -12.11 -1.58
C CYS A 349 1.72 -12.14 -1.86
N MET A 350 2.18 -12.96 -2.81
CA MET A 350 3.61 -13.13 -3.03
C MET A 350 3.97 -13.40 -4.48
N VAL A 351 5.22 -13.07 -4.80
CA VAL A 351 5.85 -13.28 -6.09
C VAL A 351 7.14 -14.06 -5.91
N ILE A 352 7.40 -15.01 -6.79
CA ILE A 352 8.62 -15.82 -6.82
C ILE A 352 9.21 -15.68 -8.22
N TYR A 353 10.51 -15.42 -8.31
CA TYR A 353 11.18 -15.16 -9.56
C TYR A 353 12.56 -15.83 -9.64
N GLN A 354 12.83 -16.43 -10.80
CA GLN A 354 14.15 -16.77 -11.29
C GLN A 354 14.16 -16.57 -12.82
N PRO A 355 15.31 -16.51 -13.48
CA PRO A 355 15.36 -16.48 -14.94
C PRO A 355 14.48 -17.58 -15.56
N GLY A 356 13.62 -17.20 -16.51
CA GLY A 356 12.70 -18.09 -17.20
C GLY A 356 11.38 -18.40 -16.48
N ILE A 357 11.20 -18.01 -15.20
CA ILE A 357 10.00 -18.34 -14.42
C ILE A 357 9.57 -17.18 -13.52
N ASN A 358 8.27 -16.89 -13.51
CA ASN A 358 7.68 -16.16 -12.39
C ASN A 358 6.42 -16.87 -11.88
N ILE A 359 6.19 -16.77 -10.57
CA ILE A 359 5.04 -17.34 -9.88
C ILE A 359 4.39 -16.23 -9.06
N MET A 360 3.09 -16.05 -9.20
CA MET A 360 2.30 -15.10 -8.43
C MET A 360 1.23 -15.88 -7.66
N ILE A 361 1.09 -15.58 -6.37
CA ILE A 361 0.19 -16.27 -5.46
C ILE A 361 -0.60 -15.24 -4.67
N ALA A 362 -1.92 -15.41 -4.63
CA ALA A 362 -2.81 -14.72 -3.70
C ALA A 362 -3.66 -15.79 -2.98
N SER A 363 -3.63 -15.79 -1.65
CA SER A 363 -4.37 -16.75 -0.85
C SER A 363 -4.78 -16.15 0.48
N SER A 364 -6.05 -16.30 0.81
CA SER A 364 -6.62 -15.78 2.04
C SER A 364 -7.44 -16.82 2.78
N GLU A 365 -7.38 -16.72 4.10
CA GLU A 365 -8.17 -17.53 5.02
C GLU A 365 -9.20 -16.65 5.72
N ASN A 366 -10.36 -17.21 6.05
CA ASN A 366 -11.33 -16.52 6.89
C ASN A 366 -11.13 -16.93 8.35
N PRO A 367 -10.42 -16.13 9.17
CA PRO A 367 -10.21 -16.43 10.59
C PRO A 367 -11.43 -16.15 11.46
N SER A 368 -12.49 -15.57 10.89
CA SER A 368 -13.68 -15.15 11.64
C SER A 368 -14.75 -16.25 11.66
N PRO A 369 -15.63 -16.28 12.68
CA PRO A 369 -16.77 -17.19 12.71
C PRO A 369 -17.90 -16.79 11.74
N TRP A 370 -17.75 -15.67 11.02
CA TRP A 370 -18.75 -15.17 10.10
C TRP A 370 -18.52 -15.70 8.68
N ASP A 371 -19.55 -16.31 8.10
CA ASP A 371 -19.58 -16.71 6.69
C ASP A 371 -20.08 -15.57 5.79
N PRO A 372 -19.22 -15.00 4.91
CA PRO A 372 -19.62 -13.96 3.98
C PRO A 372 -20.45 -14.48 2.78
N GLY A 373 -20.59 -15.79 2.63
CA GLY A 373 -21.36 -16.43 1.54
C GLY A 373 -20.60 -16.61 0.23
N PHE A 374 -19.28 -16.46 0.26
CA PHE A 374 -18.36 -16.67 -0.87
C PHE A 374 -16.98 -17.10 -0.35
N HIS A 375 -16.16 -17.71 -1.21
CA HIS A 375 -14.79 -18.06 -0.86
C HIS A 375 -13.89 -16.83 -0.92
N LEU A 376 -12.89 -16.75 -0.04
CA LEU A 376 -11.85 -15.73 -0.15
C LEU A 376 -10.87 -16.09 -1.27
N GLU A 377 -10.09 -15.12 -1.73
CA GLU A 377 -9.15 -15.29 -2.84
C GLU A 377 -8.21 -16.48 -2.63
N HIS A 378 -8.05 -17.29 -3.67
CA HIS A 378 -7.13 -18.44 -3.65
C HIS A 378 -6.72 -18.82 -5.07
N GLN A 379 -5.59 -18.28 -5.54
CA GLN A 379 -5.12 -18.49 -6.90
C GLN A 379 -3.59 -18.46 -7.02
N VAL A 380 -3.06 -19.30 -7.91
CA VAL A 380 -1.66 -19.33 -8.34
C VAL A 380 -1.59 -19.21 -9.86
N ARG A 381 -0.68 -18.35 -10.33
CA ARG A 381 -0.24 -18.26 -11.73
C ARG A 381 1.25 -18.49 -11.82
N ILE A 382 1.66 -19.45 -12.64
CA ILE A 382 3.06 -19.73 -12.98
C ILE A 382 3.26 -19.39 -14.47
N ASN A 383 4.12 -18.42 -14.75
CA ASN A 383 4.58 -18.13 -16.10
C ASN A 383 5.92 -18.85 -16.34
N LEU A 384 5.93 -19.84 -17.22
CA LEU A 384 7.16 -20.41 -17.79
C LEU A 384 7.52 -19.58 -19.03
N LEU A 385 8.35 -18.56 -18.84
CA LEU A 385 8.65 -17.51 -19.80
C LEU A 385 9.33 -18.06 -21.06
N ASP A 386 10.31 -18.95 -20.88
CA ASP A 386 11.06 -19.57 -21.98
C ASP A 386 10.17 -20.43 -22.88
N GLN A 387 9.14 -21.03 -22.29
CA GLN A 387 8.17 -21.89 -22.97
C GLN A 387 6.93 -21.12 -23.44
N ARG A 388 6.81 -19.83 -23.07
CA ARG A 388 5.61 -19.00 -23.26
C ARG A 388 4.33 -19.68 -22.78
N LEU A 389 4.44 -20.41 -21.66
CA LEU A 389 3.35 -21.18 -21.07
C LEU A 389 2.87 -20.53 -19.77
N VAL A 390 1.56 -20.39 -19.65
CA VAL A 390 0.89 -19.90 -18.43
C VAL A 390 0.16 -21.07 -17.80
N LEU A 391 0.49 -21.38 -16.56
CA LEU A 391 -0.14 -22.43 -15.77
C LEU A 391 -0.90 -21.78 -14.62
N ASP A 392 -2.18 -22.06 -14.54
CA ASP A 392 -3.10 -21.47 -13.57
C ASP A 392 -3.69 -22.61 -12.71
N THR A 393 -3.81 -22.42 -11.40
CA THR A 393 -4.51 -23.36 -10.53
C THR A 393 -5.04 -22.69 -9.27
N THR A 394 -6.16 -23.23 -8.77
CA THR A 394 -6.68 -22.97 -7.42
C THR A 394 -6.55 -24.21 -6.53
N ASN A 395 -5.96 -25.31 -7.03
CA ASN A 395 -5.74 -26.53 -6.27
C ASN A 395 -4.32 -26.55 -5.70
N PHE A 396 -4.11 -25.77 -4.64
CA PHE A 396 -2.84 -25.69 -3.95
C PHE A 396 -3.01 -25.53 -2.44
N THR A 397 -1.90 -25.61 -1.73
CA THR A 397 -1.82 -25.34 -0.32
C THR A 397 -0.61 -24.45 -0.07
N LEU A 398 -0.84 -23.38 0.68
CA LEU A 398 0.19 -22.54 1.24
C LEU A 398 0.17 -22.75 2.76
N GLN A 399 1.29 -23.17 3.32
CA GLN A 399 1.47 -23.34 4.76
C GLN A 399 2.68 -22.52 5.20
N ASP A 400 2.66 -22.08 6.45
CA ASP A 400 3.83 -21.52 7.12
C ASP A 400 4.05 -22.21 8.47
N ASP A 401 5.05 -21.77 9.22
CA ASP A 401 5.42 -22.35 10.51
C ASP A 401 4.47 -21.95 11.66
N GLY A 402 3.41 -21.19 11.39
CA GLY A 402 2.41 -20.76 12.36
C GLY A 402 2.84 -19.57 13.24
N ASN A 403 4.05 -19.04 13.07
CA ASN A 403 4.48 -17.86 13.81
C ASN A 403 3.79 -16.59 13.26
N PRO A 404 3.52 -15.57 14.10
CA PRO A 404 3.02 -14.28 13.62
C PRO A 404 3.93 -13.65 12.54
N GLN A 405 5.24 -13.83 12.67
CA GLN A 405 6.24 -13.49 11.65
C GLN A 405 6.89 -14.79 11.17
N PRO A 406 6.34 -15.45 10.14
CA PRO A 406 6.79 -16.78 9.74
C PRO A 406 8.19 -16.78 9.16
N ARG A 407 8.98 -17.84 9.44
CA ARG A 407 10.35 -18.02 8.92
C ARG A 407 10.43 -19.01 7.77
N ILE A 408 9.45 -19.91 7.67
CA ILE A 408 9.40 -20.97 6.67
C ILE A 408 8.02 -21.02 6.05
N PHE A 409 7.98 -21.21 4.73
CA PHE A 409 6.77 -21.41 3.95
C PHE A 409 6.85 -22.72 3.16
N ARG A 410 5.70 -23.34 2.90
CA ARG A 410 5.54 -24.48 2.00
C ARG A 410 4.42 -24.20 1.02
N LEU A 411 4.72 -24.34 -0.26
CA LEU A 411 3.79 -24.11 -1.35
C LEU A 411 3.78 -25.34 -2.25
N TYR A 412 2.66 -26.07 -2.28
CA TYR A 412 2.52 -27.26 -3.11
C TYR A 412 1.12 -27.37 -3.68
N GLY A 413 1.00 -27.98 -4.85
CA GLY A 413 -0.28 -28.05 -5.55
C GLY A 413 -0.21 -28.83 -6.85
N THR A 414 -1.38 -29.02 -7.47
CA THR A 414 -1.50 -29.76 -8.72
C THR A 414 -1.80 -28.83 -9.89
N LEU A 415 -1.26 -29.19 -11.04
CA LEU A 415 -1.53 -28.59 -12.35
C LEU A 415 -2.26 -29.62 -13.22
N SER A 416 -2.88 -29.19 -14.32
CA SER A 416 -3.61 -30.10 -15.23
C SER A 416 -2.77 -31.27 -15.75
N ASN A 417 -1.45 -31.12 -15.81
CA ASN A 417 -0.48 -32.06 -16.35
C ASN A 417 0.80 -32.13 -15.49
N GLY A 418 0.67 -31.89 -14.18
CA GLY A 418 1.84 -31.64 -13.36
C GLY A 418 1.56 -31.34 -11.89
N TYR A 419 2.60 -30.94 -11.18
CA TYR A 419 2.53 -30.49 -9.79
C TYR A 419 3.70 -29.54 -9.49
N PHE A 420 3.60 -28.82 -8.38
CA PHE A 420 4.72 -28.09 -7.81
C PHE A 420 4.83 -28.39 -6.32
N ASN A 421 6.05 -28.32 -5.80
CA ASN A 421 6.35 -28.47 -4.38
C ASN A 421 7.59 -27.65 -4.06
N LEU A 422 7.37 -26.54 -3.35
CA LEU A 422 8.35 -25.51 -3.03
C LEU A 422 8.41 -25.30 -1.52
N THR A 423 9.63 -25.09 -1.02
CA THR A 423 9.90 -24.66 0.35
C THR A 423 10.55 -23.29 0.30
N GLY A 424 10.01 -22.35 1.07
CA GLY A 424 10.52 -20.99 1.19
C GLY A 424 11.19 -20.79 2.55
N GLU A 425 12.40 -20.26 2.56
CA GLU A 425 13.12 -19.83 3.77
C GLU A 425 13.24 -18.31 3.75
N VAL A 426 12.79 -17.63 4.81
CA VAL A 426 12.84 -16.17 4.87
C VAL A 426 14.28 -15.71 5.10
N ILE A 427 14.74 -14.81 4.22
CA ILE A 427 16.08 -14.22 4.26
C ILE A 427 16.07 -12.77 4.78
N GLY A 428 14.89 -12.14 4.85
CA GLY A 428 14.76 -10.77 5.35
C GLY A 428 13.31 -10.38 5.55
N TYR A 429 13.08 -9.38 6.40
CA TYR A 429 11.74 -8.86 6.71
C TYR A 429 11.67 -7.37 6.51
N TRP A 430 10.45 -6.89 6.29
CA TRP A 430 10.11 -5.49 6.44
C TRP A 430 8.69 -5.31 7.00
N PRO A 431 8.50 -4.53 8.08
CA PRO A 431 9.56 -4.09 9.00
C PRO A 431 10.33 -5.30 9.54
N GLU A 432 11.56 -5.09 10.02
CA GLU A 432 12.37 -6.19 10.58
C GLU A 432 11.65 -6.95 11.70
N LYS A 433 10.82 -6.24 12.46
CA LYS A 433 9.90 -6.78 13.46
C LYS A 433 8.46 -6.40 13.12
N TRP A 434 7.61 -7.38 12.85
CA TRP A 434 6.20 -7.14 12.57
C TRP A 434 5.46 -6.70 13.84
N VAL A 435 4.68 -5.62 13.72
CA VAL A 435 3.95 -5.04 14.85
C VAL A 435 2.64 -5.81 15.04
N VAL A 436 2.41 -6.28 16.27
CA VAL A 436 1.17 -6.94 16.67
C VAL A 436 0.12 -5.93 17.08
N SER A 437 -1.04 -5.98 16.43
CA SER A 437 -2.28 -5.34 16.86
C SER A 437 -3.10 -6.31 17.69
N GLN A 438 -3.61 -5.85 18.83
CA GLN A 438 -4.51 -6.61 19.68
C GLN A 438 -5.99 -6.33 19.37
N GLY A 439 -6.81 -7.36 19.51
CA GLY A 439 -8.25 -7.31 19.40
C GLY A 439 -8.76 -7.27 17.97
N VAL A 440 -9.74 -8.13 17.68
CA VAL A 440 -10.56 -8.11 16.47
C VAL A 440 -12.04 -8.08 16.86
N TRP A 441 -12.93 -7.69 15.95
CA TRP A 441 -14.34 -7.42 16.29
C TRP A 441 -15.13 -8.61 16.86
N TRP A 442 -14.65 -9.84 16.67
CA TRP A 442 -15.24 -11.07 17.23
C TRP A 442 -14.42 -11.67 18.39
N ASN A 443 -13.18 -11.21 18.61
CA ASN A 443 -12.28 -11.75 19.63
C ASN A 443 -11.34 -10.67 20.15
N ASN A 444 -11.60 -10.19 21.36
CA ASN A 444 -10.78 -9.16 22.01
C ASN A 444 -9.37 -9.65 22.40
N GLU A 445 -9.16 -10.97 22.52
CA GLU A 445 -7.87 -11.59 22.84
C GLU A 445 -7.06 -11.96 21.58
N GLY A 446 -7.68 -11.83 20.41
CA GLY A 446 -7.05 -12.12 19.13
C GLY A 446 -5.90 -11.16 18.84
N ALA A 447 -4.91 -11.64 18.10
CA ALA A 447 -3.78 -10.85 17.66
C ALA A 447 -3.71 -10.85 16.13
N ALA A 448 -3.35 -9.71 15.55
CA ALA A 448 -3.17 -9.54 14.13
C ALA A 448 -1.82 -8.88 13.84
N VAL A 449 -1.17 -9.30 12.77
CA VAL A 449 0.11 -8.74 12.32
C VAL A 449 0.08 -8.49 10.84
N TRP A 450 0.91 -7.54 10.41
CA TRP A 450 1.17 -7.23 9.02
C TRP A 450 2.66 -7.06 8.81
N GLY A 451 3.15 -7.54 7.67
CA GLY A 451 4.48 -7.22 7.20
C GLY A 451 4.81 -7.94 5.89
N ARG A 452 6.05 -7.75 5.46
CA ARG A 452 6.61 -8.33 4.25
C ARG A 452 7.81 -9.18 4.59
N ALA A 453 8.03 -10.19 3.75
CA ALA A 453 9.20 -11.06 3.83
C ALA A 453 9.81 -11.23 2.45
N PHE A 454 11.15 -11.30 2.43
CA PHE A 454 11.95 -11.71 1.29
C PHE A 454 12.35 -13.15 1.51
N ILE A 455 12.13 -13.99 0.51
CA ILE A 455 12.10 -15.44 0.68
C ILE A 455 12.93 -16.09 -0.40
N HIS A 456 13.83 -16.98 0.01
CA HIS A 456 14.52 -17.90 -0.88
C HIS A 456 13.69 -19.17 -1.03
N TRP A 457 13.35 -19.52 -2.26
CA TRP A 457 12.48 -20.65 -2.58
C TRP A 457 13.28 -21.74 -3.29
N THR A 458 13.18 -22.95 -2.77
CA THR A 458 13.75 -24.15 -3.38
C THR A 458 12.68 -25.20 -3.62
N GLY A 459 12.87 -26.03 -4.65
CA GLY A 459 11.96 -27.13 -4.91
C GLY A 459 11.84 -27.45 -6.38
N VAL A 460 10.64 -27.90 -6.78
CA VAL A 460 10.43 -28.43 -8.13
C VAL A 460 9.06 -28.04 -8.68
N ILE A 461 9.02 -27.81 -9.98
CA ILE A 461 7.81 -27.78 -10.79
C ILE A 461 7.93 -28.90 -11.81
N VAL A 462 6.92 -29.77 -11.92
CA VAL A 462 6.87 -30.86 -12.89
C VAL A 462 5.69 -30.64 -13.82
N VAL A 463 5.94 -30.56 -15.12
CA VAL A 463 4.90 -30.29 -16.14
C VAL A 463 5.18 -31.18 -17.34
N ASN A 464 4.18 -31.95 -17.79
CA ASN A 464 4.34 -32.91 -18.90
C ASN A 464 5.50 -33.90 -18.69
N GLY A 465 5.78 -34.29 -17.44
CA GLY A 465 6.91 -35.15 -17.10
C GLY A 465 8.29 -34.46 -17.11
N HIS A 466 8.36 -33.18 -17.50
CA HIS A 466 9.59 -32.39 -17.40
C HIS A 466 9.71 -31.77 -16.01
N LYS A 467 10.85 -32.00 -15.37
CA LYS A 467 11.20 -31.42 -14.07
C LYS A 467 11.96 -30.11 -14.26
N ILE A 468 11.50 -29.07 -13.60
CA ILE A 468 12.12 -27.75 -13.52
C ILE A 468 12.52 -27.53 -12.07
N ASN A 469 13.82 -27.33 -11.82
CA ASN A 469 14.31 -27.04 -10.48
C ASN A 469 14.08 -25.57 -10.16
N ILE A 470 13.60 -25.32 -8.95
CA ILE A 470 13.40 -23.99 -8.41
C ILE A 470 14.52 -23.69 -7.42
N ASP A 471 15.17 -22.57 -7.66
CA ASP A 471 16.17 -21.91 -6.81
C ASP A 471 16.00 -20.42 -7.10
N ALA A 472 15.06 -19.81 -6.38
CA ALA A 472 14.43 -18.55 -6.76
C ALA A 472 14.29 -17.62 -5.57
N TYR A 473 14.15 -16.33 -5.84
CA TYR A 473 13.89 -15.34 -4.80
C TYR A 473 12.53 -14.70 -5.00
N GLY A 474 11.89 -14.34 -3.91
CA GLY A 474 10.57 -13.76 -3.91
C GLY A 474 10.37 -12.75 -2.80
N ALA A 475 9.30 -11.99 -2.92
CA ALA A 475 8.80 -11.14 -1.87
C ALA A 475 7.31 -11.42 -1.66
N GLY A 476 6.84 -11.27 -0.43
CA GLY A 476 5.41 -11.35 -0.14
C GLY A 476 4.98 -10.33 0.90
N GLU A 477 3.70 -9.99 0.86
CA GLU A 477 2.97 -9.26 1.87
C GLU A 477 2.01 -10.23 2.58
N PHE A 478 1.98 -10.11 3.90
CA PHE A 478 1.34 -11.07 4.78
C PHE A 478 0.54 -10.35 5.84
N THR A 479 -0.66 -10.85 6.09
CA THR A 479 -1.31 -10.65 7.37
C THR A 479 -1.55 -11.99 8.03
N ARG A 480 -1.41 -12.03 9.35
CA ARG A 480 -1.72 -13.23 10.14
C ARG A 480 -2.65 -12.88 11.28
N TYR A 481 -3.45 -13.86 11.67
CA TYR A 481 -4.32 -13.80 12.82
C TYR A 481 -4.02 -14.97 13.75
N THR A 482 -3.98 -14.72 15.05
CA THR A 482 -3.96 -15.75 16.08
C THR A 482 -5.13 -15.53 17.04
N SER A 483 -5.72 -16.61 17.55
CA SER A 483 -6.84 -16.53 18.50
C SER A 483 -6.44 -16.06 19.89
N GLN A 484 -5.14 -16.08 20.22
CA GLN A 484 -4.59 -15.65 21.50
C GLN A 484 -3.26 -14.90 21.27
N CYS A 485 -3.13 -13.68 21.79
CA CYS A 485 -1.82 -13.06 21.99
C CYS A 485 -1.11 -13.86 23.10
N GLN A 486 -0.24 -14.80 22.73
CA GLN A 486 0.66 -15.39 23.73
C GLN A 486 1.57 -14.27 24.21
N ALA A 487 1.31 -13.77 25.43
CA ALA A 487 2.35 -13.16 26.23
C ALA A 487 3.34 -14.29 26.53
N SER A 488 4.32 -14.50 25.66
CA SER A 488 5.45 -15.35 25.99
C SER A 488 6.05 -14.80 27.28
N GLU A 489 6.33 -15.73 28.18
CA GLU A 489 6.72 -15.50 29.56
C GLU A 489 7.80 -14.42 29.68
N ARG A 490 7.74 -13.68 30.79
CA ARG A 490 8.53 -12.49 31.17
C ARG A 490 10.07 -12.63 31.12
N ASP A 491 10.63 -13.70 30.56
CA ASP A 491 12.07 -13.98 30.53
C ASP A 491 12.65 -14.29 29.13
N SER A 492 11.90 -14.04 28.04
CA SER A 492 12.52 -13.92 26.72
C SER A 492 12.34 -12.51 26.18
N ASN A 493 13.38 -11.94 25.56
CA ASN A 493 13.35 -10.67 24.84
C ASN A 493 12.41 -10.69 23.60
N GLU A 494 11.51 -11.66 23.52
CA GLU A 494 10.59 -11.95 22.42
C GLU A 494 9.12 -11.75 22.84
N CYS A 495 8.83 -10.72 23.62
CA CYS A 495 7.44 -10.28 23.74
C CYS A 495 7.07 -9.49 22.46
N TRP A 496 6.09 -10.01 21.72
CA TRP A 496 5.59 -9.43 20.47
C TRP A 496 4.32 -8.59 20.66
N CYS A 497 3.62 -8.76 21.77
CA CYS A 497 2.43 -7.98 22.13
C CYS A 497 2.87 -6.60 22.69
N ARG A 498 2.46 -5.50 22.05
CA ARG A 498 2.64 -4.13 22.57
C ARG A 498 1.41 -3.64 23.33
#